data_AF-A0A968SPB8-F1
#
_entry.id   AF-A0A968SPB8-F1
#
_cell.length_a   1.000
_cell.length_b   1.000
_cell.length_c   1.000
_cell.angle_alpha   90.00
_cell.angle_beta   90.00
_cell.angle_gamma   90.00
#
_symmetry.space_group_name_H-M   'P 1'
#
loop_
_entity.id
_entity.type
_entity.pdbx_description
1 polymer ?
#
loop_
_entity_poly.entity_id
_entity_poly.type
_entity_poly.pdbx_seq_one_letter_code
_entity_poly.pdbx_strand_id
1 'polypeptide(L)'
;MTLEINISPELGKATPANPKESELLQQIKISLDQIDWQRYQQLIEKRHAETLTPLEQNELIDFSDRLEAINIDQIDNLVKLAQIQNTTVSHLMSQLGLKPVTHA
;
A
#
# COMPACT_ATOMS: atom_id res chain seq x y z
N MET A 1 -7.42 18.89 -5.33
CA MET A 1 -6.35 18.34 -4.48
C MET A 1 -6.17 16.90 -4.92
N THR A 2 -5.22 16.66 -5.81
CA THR A 2 -5.07 15.37 -6.51
C THR A 2 -4.39 14.40 -5.54
N LEU A 3 -5.13 13.38 -5.09
CA LEU A 3 -4.58 12.27 -4.34
C LEU A 3 -3.78 11.39 -5.31
N GLU A 4 -2.53 11.77 -5.56
CA GLU A 4 -1.56 10.94 -6.27
C GLU A 4 -1.12 9.78 -5.37
N ILE A 5 -1.98 8.77 -5.32
CA ILE A 5 -1.70 7.46 -4.75
C ILE A 5 -0.77 6.73 -5.74
N ASN A 6 0.51 7.13 -5.74
CA ASN A 6 1.58 6.37 -6.39
C ASN A 6 1.94 5.19 -5.48
N ILE A 7 1.11 4.15 -5.49
CA ILE A 7 1.37 2.89 -4.81
C ILE A 7 1.75 1.88 -5.89
N SER A 8 2.91 2.10 -6.50
CA SER A 8 3.62 1.01 -7.17
C SER A 8 4.46 0.33 -6.09
N PRO A 9 4.29 -0.98 -5.81
CA PRO A 9 5.06 -1.68 -4.78
C PRO A 9 6.47 -2.03 -5.31
N GLU A 10 7.22 -1.03 -5.71
CA GLU A 10 8.67 -1.14 -5.86
C GLU A 10 9.25 -1.02 -4.45
N LEU A 11 9.09 -2.07 -3.62
CA LEU A 11 9.62 -2.07 -2.25
C LEU A 11 11.09 -1.67 -2.30
N GLY A 12 11.40 -0.51 -1.72
CA GLY A 12 12.77 -0.02 -1.61
C GLY A 12 13.66 -0.99 -0.84
N LYS A 13 14.97 -0.77 -0.90
CA LYS A 13 16.02 -1.67 -0.39
C LYS A 13 16.05 -1.79 1.15
N ALA A 14 14.98 -2.25 1.78
CA ALA A 14 15.02 -2.68 3.17
C ALA A 14 15.78 -4.00 3.24
N THR A 15 16.98 -3.98 3.82
CA THR A 15 17.80 -5.17 4.00
C THR A 15 17.43 -5.82 5.33
N PRO A 16 16.85 -7.02 5.36
CA PRO A 16 16.58 -7.73 6.62
C PRO A 16 17.90 -8.15 7.27
N ALA A 17 18.03 -7.95 8.59
CA ALA A 17 19.21 -8.40 9.35
C ALA A 17 18.98 -9.75 10.06
N ASN A 18 17.72 -10.22 10.16
CA ASN A 18 17.38 -11.52 10.74
C ASN A 18 16.11 -12.15 10.11
N PRO A 19 15.84 -13.45 10.36
CA PRO A 19 14.69 -14.15 9.76
C PRO A 19 13.33 -13.55 10.08
N LYS A 20 13.16 -12.96 11.27
CA LYS A 20 11.90 -12.35 11.69
C LYS A 20 11.62 -11.06 10.92
N GLU A 21 12.64 -10.27 10.62
CA GLU A 21 12.50 -9.10 9.73
C GLU A 21 12.17 -9.50 8.30
N SER A 22 12.82 -10.56 7.77
CA SER A 22 12.51 -11.10 6.45
C SER A 22 11.04 -11.54 6.34
N GLU A 23 10.51 -12.18 7.39
CA GLU A 23 9.12 -12.62 7.44
C GLU A 23 8.15 -11.43 7.45
N LEU A 24 8.43 -10.39 8.23
CA LEU A 24 7.62 -9.17 8.27
C LEU A 24 7.61 -8.44 6.93
N LEU A 25 8.79 -8.28 6.30
CA LEU A 25 8.91 -7.68 4.97
C LEU A 25 8.18 -8.51 3.90
N GLN A 26 8.23 -9.83 4.00
CA GLN A 26 7.51 -10.71 3.08
C GLN A 26 6.00 -10.60 3.26
N GLN A 27 5.48 -10.53 4.49
CA GLN A 27 4.06 -10.31 4.76
C GLN A 27 3.56 -8.97 4.21
N ILE A 28 4.35 -7.89 4.39
CA ILE A 28 4.07 -6.57 3.81
C ILE A 28 3.97 -6.65 2.28
N LYS A 29 4.90 -7.39 1.63
CA LYS A 29 4.91 -7.58 0.19
C LYS A 29 3.69 -8.37 -0.32
N ILE A 30 3.45 -9.54 0.26
CA ILE A 30 2.34 -10.43 -0.14
C ILE A 30 1.01 -9.69 -0.08
N SER A 31 0.81 -8.87 0.95
CA SER A 31 -0.42 -8.11 1.12
C SER A 31 -0.63 -7.07 0.01
N LEU A 32 0.44 -6.49 -0.57
CA LEU A 32 0.33 -5.53 -1.69
C LEU A 32 0.11 -6.21 -3.04
N ASP A 33 0.68 -7.40 -3.23
CA ASP A 33 0.51 -8.22 -4.43
C ASP A 33 -0.94 -8.74 -4.60
N GLN A 34 -1.77 -8.64 -3.55
CA GLN A 34 -3.19 -8.99 -3.61
C GLN A 34 -4.04 -7.96 -4.37
N ILE A 35 -3.49 -6.80 -4.70
CA ILE A 35 -4.17 -5.73 -5.42
C ILE A 35 -3.73 -5.73 -6.88
N ASP A 36 -4.72 -5.76 -7.78
CA ASP A 36 -4.48 -5.47 -9.19
C ASP A 36 -4.30 -3.96 -9.38
N TRP A 37 -3.06 -3.50 -9.15
CA TRP A 37 -2.69 -2.09 -9.26
C TRP A 37 -2.94 -1.54 -10.65
N GLN A 38 -2.80 -2.34 -11.71
CA GLN A 38 -3.07 -1.91 -13.07
C GLN A 38 -4.56 -1.58 -13.26
N ARG A 39 -5.46 -2.47 -12.80
CA ARG A 39 -6.91 -2.23 -12.85
C ARG A 39 -7.29 -1.03 -11.99
N TYR A 40 -6.74 -0.93 -10.78
CA TYR A 40 -6.99 0.21 -9.90
C TYR A 40 -6.60 1.54 -10.55
N GLN A 41 -5.40 1.64 -11.14
CA GLN A 41 -4.96 2.86 -11.85
C GLN A 41 -5.87 3.20 -13.03
N GLN A 42 -6.28 2.21 -13.84
CA GLN A 42 -7.23 2.45 -14.93
C GLN A 42 -8.56 3.02 -14.44
N LEU A 43 -9.08 2.54 -13.31
CA LEU A 43 -10.32 3.05 -12.71
C LEU A 43 -10.14 4.48 -12.20
N ILE A 44 -8.98 4.81 -11.61
CA ILE A 44 -8.64 6.17 -11.20
C ILE A 44 -8.55 7.12 -12.40
N GLU A 45 -7.91 6.70 -13.50
CA GLU A 45 -7.84 7.48 -14.74
C GLU A 45 -9.23 7.73 -15.33
N LYS A 46 -10.07 6.69 -15.39
CA LYS A 46 -11.47 6.81 -15.83
C LYS A 46 -12.29 7.75 -14.96
N ARG A 47 -12.08 7.71 -13.64
CA ARG A 47 -12.71 8.64 -12.68
C ARG A 47 -12.29 10.08 -12.96
N HIS A 48 -10.99 10.33 -13.18
CA HIS A 48 -10.49 11.67 -13.51
C HIS A 48 -10.96 12.17 -14.87
N ALA A 49 -11.13 11.26 -15.83
CA ALA A 49 -11.70 11.58 -17.14
C ALA A 49 -13.24 11.66 -17.14
N GLU A 50 -13.90 11.48 -15.98
CA GLU A 50 -15.37 11.47 -15.86
C GLU A 50 -16.06 10.42 -16.77
N THR A 51 -15.34 9.35 -17.12
CA THR A 51 -15.82 8.25 -17.99
C THR A 51 -16.09 6.96 -17.23
N LEU A 52 -16.02 7.00 -15.89
CA LEU A 52 -16.24 5.85 -15.03
C LEU A 52 -17.71 5.44 -15.04
N THR A 53 -17.99 4.19 -15.38
CA THR A 53 -19.35 3.66 -15.34
C THR A 53 -19.79 3.35 -13.91
N PRO A 54 -21.10 3.20 -13.64
CA PRO A 54 -21.58 2.79 -12.31
C PRO A 54 -21.03 1.44 -11.86
N LEU A 55 -20.79 0.49 -12.78
CA LEU A 55 -20.18 -0.80 -12.46
C LEU A 55 -18.71 -0.61 -12.04
N GLU A 56 -17.95 0.16 -12.81
CA GLU A 56 -16.54 0.48 -12.51
C GLU A 56 -16.39 1.32 -11.23
N GLN A 57 -17.38 2.15 -10.89
CA GLN A 57 -17.45 2.85 -9.61
C GLN A 57 -17.59 1.88 -8.44
N ASN A 58 -18.41 0.83 -8.56
CA ASN A 58 -18.50 -0.22 -7.55
C ASN A 58 -17.20 -1.02 -7.44
N GLU A 59 -16.55 -1.34 -8.58
CA GLU A 59 -15.22 -1.95 -8.56
C GLU A 59 -14.21 -1.07 -7.82
N LEU A 60 -14.21 0.24 -8.05
CA LEU A 60 -13.30 1.16 -7.39
C LEU A 60 -13.54 1.26 -5.86
N ILE A 61 -14.80 1.14 -5.43
CA ILE A 61 -15.16 1.06 -4.01
C ILE A 61 -14.60 -0.22 -3.41
N ASP A 62 -14.81 -1.37 -4.05
CA ASP A 62 -14.29 -2.67 -3.58
C ASP A 62 -12.75 -2.68 -3.49
N PHE A 63 -12.06 -2.07 -4.47
CA PHE A 63 -10.61 -1.86 -4.37
C PHE A 63 -10.22 -1.00 -3.17
N SER A 64 -10.98 0.06 -2.88
CA SER A 64 -10.71 0.94 -1.73
C SER A 64 -10.89 0.21 -0.40
N ASP A 65 -11.95 -0.59 -0.27
CA ASP A 65 -12.22 -1.41 0.93
C ASP A 65 -11.11 -2.45 1.16
N ARG A 66 -10.65 -3.12 0.10
CA ARG A 66 -9.53 -4.07 0.19
C ARG A 66 -8.23 -3.39 0.58
N LEU A 67 -7.97 -2.21 0.01
CA LEU A 67 -6.78 -1.42 0.34
C LEU A 67 -6.78 -0.98 1.81
N GLU A 68 -7.93 -0.58 2.35
CA GLU A 68 -8.05 -0.23 3.76
C GLU A 68 -7.74 -1.44 4.66
N ALA A 69 -8.29 -2.60 4.34
CA ALA A 69 -8.01 -3.85 5.06
C ALA A 69 -6.52 -4.21 5.03
N ILE A 70 -5.91 -4.21 3.84
CA ILE A 70 -4.47 -4.48 3.66
C ILE A 70 -3.62 -3.48 4.46
N ASN A 71 -4.00 -2.19 4.46
CA ASN A 71 -3.26 -1.15 5.15
C ASN A 71 -3.23 -1.39 6.68
N ILE A 72 -4.30 -1.94 7.26
CA ILE A 72 -4.33 -2.28 8.71
C ILE A 72 -3.26 -3.33 9.03
N ASP A 73 -3.23 -4.44 8.29
CA ASP A 73 -2.24 -5.51 8.48
C ASP A 73 -0.81 -5.04 8.21
N GLN A 74 -0.63 -4.14 7.24
CA GLN A 74 0.67 -3.54 6.95
C GLN A 74 1.18 -2.66 8.07
N ILE A 75 0.34 -1.81 8.65
CA ILE A 75 0.75 -0.93 9.75
C ILE A 75 1.22 -1.75 10.96
N ASP A 76 0.53 -2.85 11.29
CA ASP A 76 0.96 -3.73 12.38
C ASP A 76 2.34 -4.37 12.10
N ASN A 77 2.56 -4.87 10.89
CA ASN A 77 3.85 -5.42 10.47
C ASN A 77 4.98 -4.38 10.44
N LEU A 78 4.67 -3.16 10.00
CA LEU A 78 5.61 -2.02 9.99
C LEU A 78 5.97 -1.58 11.42
N VAL A 79 5.02 -1.57 12.35
CA VAL A 79 5.29 -1.28 13.78
C VAL A 79 6.23 -2.32 14.36
N LYS A 80 5.98 -3.61 14.11
CA LYS A 80 6.87 -4.70 14.56
C LYS A 80 8.27 -4.58 13.97
N LEU A 81 8.36 -4.24 12.68
CA LEU A 81 9.64 -4.04 12.00
C LEU A 81 10.40 -2.82 12.55
N ALA A 82 9.69 -1.72 12.81
CA ALA A 82 10.25 -0.49 13.41
C ALA A 82 10.87 -0.76 14.78
N GLN A 83 10.21 -1.57 15.61
CA GLN A 83 10.71 -1.98 16.91
C GLN A 83 12.00 -2.79 16.79
N ILE A 84 12.07 -3.74 15.85
CA ILE A 84 13.27 -4.57 15.63
C ILE A 84 14.44 -3.72 15.11
N GLN A 85 14.19 -2.79 14.19
CA GLN A 85 15.22 -1.92 13.61
C GLN A 85 15.53 -0.67 14.45
N ASN A 86 14.89 -0.51 15.61
CA ASN A 86 15.00 0.67 16.47
C ASN A 86 14.82 2.00 15.71
N THR A 87 13.84 2.03 14.81
CA THR A 87 13.52 3.18 13.97
C THR A 87 12.04 3.54 14.10
N THR A 88 11.59 4.56 13.37
CA THR A 88 10.17 4.95 13.32
C THR A 88 9.47 4.31 12.14
N VAL A 89 8.16 4.08 12.27
CA VAL A 89 7.31 3.60 11.17
C VAL A 89 7.39 4.54 9.97
N SER A 90 7.37 5.86 10.19
CA SER A 90 7.49 6.85 9.11
C SER A 90 8.81 6.76 8.35
N HIS A 91 9.91 6.47 9.05
CA HIS A 91 11.21 6.25 8.40
C HIS A 91 11.19 4.96 7.55
N LEU A 92 10.65 3.86 8.07
CA LEU A 92 10.50 2.62 7.31
C LEU A 92 9.59 2.77 6.09
N MET A 93 8.46 3.44 6.23
CA MET A 93 7.56 3.73 5.11
C MET A 93 8.30 4.48 4.01
N SER A 94 9.08 5.51 4.38
CA SER A 94 9.90 6.27 3.43
C SER A 94 10.96 5.39 2.73
N GLN A 95 11.61 4.48 3.47
CA GLN A 95 12.59 3.54 2.91
C GLN A 95 11.95 2.51 1.98
N LEU A 96 10.73 2.08 2.27
CA LEU A 96 9.98 1.11 1.48
C LEU A 96 9.23 1.74 0.31
N GLY A 97 9.24 3.08 0.19
CA GLY A 97 8.48 3.81 -0.83
C GLY A 97 6.97 3.89 -0.54
N LEU A 98 6.56 3.56 0.69
CA LEU A 98 5.16 3.61 1.12
C LEU A 98 4.78 5.04 1.49
N LYS A 99 3.68 5.54 0.94
CA LYS A 99 3.08 6.82 1.33
C LYS A 99 1.86 6.57 2.21
N PRO A 100 1.64 7.37 3.27
CA PRO A 100 0.41 7.29 4.05
C PRO A 100 -0.78 7.62 3.14
N VAL A 101 -1.73 6.70 3.05
CA VAL A 101 -3.02 6.96 2.41
C VAL A 101 -3.75 7.95 3.30
N THR A 102 -3.79 9.22 2.88
CA THR A 102 -4.54 10.24 3.59
C THR A 102 -5.95 10.21 3.01
N HIS A 103 -6.88 9.56 3.69
CA HIS A 103 -8.30 9.73 3.42
C HIS A 103 -8.71 11.10 3.97
N ALA A 104 -8.98 12.05 3.08
CA ALA A 104 -9.53 13.37 3.40
C ALA A 104 -11.01 13.40 3.06
#